data_AF-A0A891ZUB4-F1
#
_entry.id   AF-A0A891ZUB4-F1
#
_cell.length_a   1.000
_cell.length_b   1.000
_cell.length_c   1.000
_cell.angle_alpha   90.00
_cell.angle_beta   90.00
_cell.angle_gamma   90.00
#
_symmetry.space_group_name_H-M   'P 1'
#
loop_
_entity.id
_entity.type
_entity.pdbx_description
1 polymer ?
#
loop_
_entity_poly.entity_id
_entity_poly.type
_entity_poly.pdbx_seq_one_letter_code
_entity_poly.pdbx_strand_id
1 'polypeptide(L)' 'MMTWMNLNFQNPNSINMMKLTMMHYFMLIVLINIMMTLI' A
#
# COMPACT_ATOMS: atom_id res chain seq x y z
N MET A 1 13.95 -9.71 0.62
CA MET A 1 14.95 -8.93 1.38
C MET A 1 14.60 -7.46 1.19
N MET A 2 14.59 -6.68 2.27
CA MET A 2 14.28 -5.25 2.20
C MET A 2 15.48 -4.53 1.59
N THR A 3 15.24 -3.65 0.63
CA THR A 3 16.22 -2.64 0.22
C THR A 3 15.85 -1.32 0.88
N TRP A 4 16.85 -0.53 1.25
CA TRP A 4 16.67 0.75 1.95
C TRP A 4 15.79 1.76 1.18
N MET A 5 15.70 1.61 -0.14
CA MET A 5 14.90 2.47 -1.00
C MET A 5 13.48 1.96 -1.26
N ASN A 6 13.14 0.75 -0.82
CA ASN A 6 11.78 0.25 -1.00
C ASN A 6 10.87 0.84 0.09
N LEU A 7 9.92 1.68 -0.30
CA LEU A 7 8.90 2.23 0.60
C LEU A 7 7.58 1.47 0.54
N ASN A 8 7.49 0.48 -0.37
CA ASN A 8 6.34 -0.40 -0.48
C ASN A 8 6.54 -1.66 0.38
N PHE A 9 5.45 -2.37 0.63
CA PHE A 9 5.56 -3.72 1.19
C PHE A 9 6.40 -4.63 0.29
N GLN A 10 7.09 -5.57 0.93
CA GLN A 10 7.76 -6.64 0.20
C GLN A 10 6.75 -7.49 -0.56
N ASN A 11 7.21 -8.17 -1.62
CA ASN A 11 6.36 -9.07 -2.38
C ASN A 11 5.66 -10.07 -1.44
N PRO A 12 4.34 -10.27 -1.60
CA PRO A 12 3.59 -11.10 -0.68
C PRO A 12 3.99 -12.56 -0.81
N ASN A 13 4.48 -13.13 0.30
CA ASN A 13 4.88 -14.54 0.37
C ASN A 13 3.72 -15.48 0.75
N SER A 14 2.53 -14.93 1.02
CA SER A 14 1.34 -15.69 1.40
C SER A 14 0.08 -15.02 0.90
N ILE A 15 -1.01 -15.79 0.82
CA ILE A 15 -2.33 -15.30 0.41
C ILE A 15 -2.81 -14.18 1.34
N ASN A 16 -2.51 -14.27 2.65
CA ASN A 16 -2.87 -13.21 3.60
C ASN A 16 -2.08 -11.92 3.32
N MET A 17 -0.79 -12.03 3.00
CA MET A 17 0.01 -10.87 2.66
C MET A 17 -0.47 -10.21 1.35
N MET A 18 -0.93 -11.01 0.39
CA MET A 18 -1.53 -10.49 -0.85
C MET A 18 -2.84 -9.75 -0.57
N LYS A 19 -3.70 -10.27 0.31
CA LYS A 19 -4.94 -9.57 0.71
C LYS A 19 -4.63 -8.25 1.42
N LEU A 20 -3.58 -8.24 2.25
CA LEU A 20 -3.17 -7.07 3.02
C LEU A 20 -2.56 -5.98 2.11
N THR A 21 -1.72 -6.35 1.14
CA THR A 21 -1.18 -5.40 0.16
C THR A 21 -2.29 -4.80 -0.70
N MET A 22 -3.27 -5.60 -1.13
CA MET A 22 -4.43 -5.10 -1.89
C MET A 22 -5.28 -4.14 -1.06
N MET A 23 -5.54 -4.45 0.21
CA MET A 23 -6.25 -3.56 1.13
C MET A 23 -5.48 -2.24 1.33
N HIS A 24 -4.16 -2.30 1.47
CA HIS A 24 -3.32 -1.12 1.63
C HIS A 24 -3.39 -0.18 0.41
N TYR A 25 -3.31 -0.71 -0.81
CA TYR A 25 -3.43 0.11 -2.02
C TYR A 25 -4.79 0.78 -2.14
N PHE A 26 -5.87 0.07 -1.78
CA PHE A 26 -7.20 0.68 -1.74
C PHE A 26 -7.25 1.87 -0.76
N MET A 27 -6.69 1.71 0.44
CA MET A 27 -6.63 2.80 1.43
C MET A 27 -5.79 3.99 0.94
N LEU A 28 -4.66 3.74 0.28
CA LEU A 28 -3.82 4.81 -0.27
C LEU A 28 -4.55 5.65 -1.32
N ILE A 29 -5.32 5.02 -2.21
CA ILE A 29 -6.12 5.74 -3.21
C ILE A 29 -7.17 6.63 -2.52
N VAL A 30 -7.86 6.11 -1.51
CA VAL A 30 -8.83 6.89 -0.74
C VAL A 30 -8.15 8.07 -0.04
N LEU A 31 -7.00 7.87 0.58
CA LEU A 31 -6.25 8.94 1.24
C LEU A 31 -5.81 10.02 0.26
N ILE A 32 -5.28 9.65 -0.90
CA ILE A 32 -4.90 10.62 -1.94
C ILE A 32 -6.11 11.43 -2.37
N ASN A 33 -7.26 10.77 -2.61
CA ASN A 33 -8.48 11.47 -2.98
C ASN A 33 -8.94 12.45 -1.90
N ILE A 34 -8.92 12.05 -0.62
CA ILE A 34 -9.26 12.94 0.49
C ILE A 34 -8.31 14.14 0.52
N MET A 35 -7.00 13.91 0.42
CA MET A 35 -6.02 15.00 0.41
C MET A 35 -6.23 15.95 -0.78
N MET A 36 -6.52 15.43 -1.97
CA MET A 36 -6.82 16.24 -3.16
C MET A 36 -8.12 17.04 -3.02
N THR A 37 -9.13 16.52 -2.31
CA THR A 37 -10.36 17.28 -2.04
C THR A 37 -10.19 18.36 -0.98
N LEU A 38 -9.21 18.22 -0.08
CA LEU A 38 -8.97 19.16 1.02
C LEU A 38 -8.06 20.33 0.64
N ILE A 39 -7.31 20.22 -0.46
CA ILE A 39 -6.45 21.27 -1.03
C ILE A 39 -7.27 22.13 -2.00
#